data_AF-A0A1C5N2K1-F1
#
_entry.id   AF-A0A1C5N2K1-F1
#
_cell.length_a   1.000
_cell.length_b   1.000
_cell.length_c   1.000
_cell.angle_alpha   90.00
_cell.angle_beta   90.00
_cell.angle_gamma   90.00
#
_symmetry.space_group_name_H-M   'P 1'
#
loop_
_entity.id
_entity.type
_entity.pdbx_description
1 polymer ?
#
loop_
_entity_poly.entity_id
_entity_poly.type
_entity_poly.pdbx_seq_one_letter_code
_entity_poly.pdbx_strand_id
1 'polypeptide(L)'
;MIKAAEENRQRAVSGAKTTFILENAALFQVPESADRFYFFNPFSVEILRSVIGRIRESWYEKTREMLLFFYYPSDEYISYLMTVDELEFLDEIDCQDLFDGKNPRERILVFQMGEE
;
A
#
# COMPACT_ATOMS: atom_id res chain seq x y z
N MET A 1 18.63 5.90 2.44
CA MET A 1 17.29 6.24 1.91
C MET A 1 16.69 7.48 2.60
N ILE A 2 16.52 7.51 3.93
CA ILE A 2 15.85 8.63 4.61
C ILE A 2 16.47 10.01 4.34
N LYS A 3 17.81 10.13 4.35
CA LYS A 3 18.47 11.41 4.06
C LYS A 3 18.06 12.00 2.70
N ALA A 4 18.08 11.20 1.64
CA ALA A 4 17.66 11.63 0.31
C ALA A 4 16.15 11.95 0.24
N ALA A 5 15.33 11.19 0.97
CA ALA A 5 13.90 11.47 1.08
C ALA A 5 13.62 12.82 1.75
N GLU A 6 14.35 13.14 2.83
CA GLU A 6 14.27 14.45 3.50
C GLU A 6 14.74 15.60 2.59
N GLU A 7 15.82 15.41 1.84
CA GLU A 7 16.29 16.39 0.85
C GLU A 7 15.23 16.65 -0.23
N ASN A 8 14.54 15.60 -0.69
CA ASN A 8 13.44 15.73 -1.64
C ASN A 8 12.23 16.46 -1.03
N ARG A 9 11.88 16.16 0.22
CA ARG A 9 10.77 16.80 0.94
C ARG A 9 10.98 18.30 1.10
N GLN A 10 12.21 18.76 1.32
CA GLN A 10 12.51 20.19 1.42
C GLN A 10 12.22 20.97 0.13
N ARG A 11 12.21 20.29 -1.03
CA ARG A 11 12.00 20.91 -2.35
C ARG A 11 10.63 20.60 -2.94
N ALA A 12 9.93 19.59 -2.43
CA ALA A 12 8.63 19.16 -2.93
C ALA A 12 7.52 20.16 -2.55
N VAL A 13 6.61 20.43 -3.50
CA VAL A 13 5.43 21.28 -3.27
C VAL A 13 4.57 20.77 -2.10
N SER A 14 4.51 19.45 -1.92
CA SER A 14 3.79 18.78 -0.84
C SER A 14 4.64 18.53 0.42
N GLY A 15 5.88 19.01 0.48
CA GLY A 15 6.83 18.64 1.53
C GLY A 15 6.38 18.95 2.96
N ALA A 16 5.59 20.00 3.14
CA ALA A 16 5.00 20.36 4.43
C ALA A 16 3.88 19.40 4.89
N LYS A 17 3.32 18.61 3.98
CA LYS A 17 2.29 17.59 4.23
C LYS A 17 2.84 16.17 4.24
N THR A 18 4.16 16.00 4.13
CA THR A 18 4.83 14.70 4.09
C THR A 18 5.65 14.52 5.35
N THR A 19 5.54 13.34 5.94
CA THR A 19 6.36 12.93 7.09
C THR A 19 7.00 11.60 6.75
N PHE A 20 8.27 11.43 7.15
CA PHE A 20 8.95 10.14 7.06
C PHE A 20 9.15 9.59 8.46
N ILE A 21 8.95 8.28 8.58
CA ILE A 21 9.05 7.55 9.83
C ILE A 21 10.00 6.37 9.60
N LEU A 22 11.02 6.25 10.44
CA LEU A 22 11.95 5.12 10.42
C LEU A 22 11.46 4.06 11.40
N GLU A 23 10.51 3.25 10.97
CA GLU A 23 9.92 2.21 11.81
C GLU A 23 9.75 0.90 11.05
N ASN A 24 9.53 -0.17 11.82
CA ASN A 24 9.12 -1.44 11.27
C ASN A 24 7.66 -1.33 10.81
N ALA A 25 7.42 -1.51 9.51
CA ALA A 25 6.07 -1.47 8.95
C ALA A 25 5.13 -2.50 9.60
N ALA A 26 5.65 -3.67 9.98
CA ALA A 26 4.89 -4.68 10.72
C ALA A 26 4.67 -4.32 12.20
N LEU A 27 4.92 -3.09 12.64
CA LEU A 27 4.51 -2.54 13.94
C LEU A 27 3.76 -1.21 13.81
N PHE A 28 3.66 -0.68 12.59
CA PHE A 28 3.12 0.65 12.33
C PHE A 28 1.65 0.76 12.73
N GLN A 29 1.34 1.74 13.59
CA GLN A 29 -0.03 1.99 14.04
C GLN A 29 -0.78 2.78 12.97
N VAL A 30 -1.83 2.17 12.39
CA VAL A 30 -2.61 2.78 11.32
C VAL A 30 -3.55 3.84 11.91
N PRO A 31 -3.41 5.12 11.54
CA PRO A 31 -4.31 6.17 12.05
C PRO A 31 -5.75 5.95 11.58
N GLU A 32 -6.73 6.21 12.45
CA GLU A 32 -8.16 6.17 12.11
C GLU A 32 -8.58 7.10 10.95
N SER A 33 -7.75 8.08 10.61
CA SER A 33 -7.97 8.99 9.49
C SER A 33 -7.34 8.51 8.17
N ALA A 34 -6.55 7.44 8.20
CA ALA A 34 -5.91 6.90 7.00
C ALA A 34 -6.93 6.09 6.19
N ASP A 35 -7.09 6.45 4.91
CA ASP A 35 -8.09 5.91 3.98
C ASP A 35 -7.49 5.46 2.64
N ARG A 36 -6.22 5.78 2.36
CA ARG A 36 -5.49 5.40 1.15
C ARG A 36 -4.13 4.86 1.52
N PHE A 37 -3.83 3.64 1.08
CA PHE A 37 -2.57 2.95 1.36
C PHE A 37 -1.88 2.60 0.06
N TYR A 38 -0.64 3.03 -0.09
CA TYR A 38 0.14 2.77 -1.30
C TYR A 38 1.38 1.94 -0.96
N PHE A 39 1.55 0.84 -1.68
CA PHE A 39 2.66 -0.09 -1.53
C PHE A 39 3.42 -0.18 -2.85
N PHE A 40 4.73 0.07 -2.82
CA PHE A 40 5.62 -0.12 -3.96
C PHE A 40 6.51 -1.32 -3.72
N ASN A 41 6.34 -2.38 -4.52
CA ASN A 41 7.01 -3.67 -4.39
C ASN A 41 7.15 -4.06 -2.90
N PRO A 42 6.04 -4.47 -2.26
CA PRO A 42 6.00 -4.55 -0.80
C PRO A 42 7.02 -5.54 -0.24
N PHE A 43 7.10 -5.59 1.08
CA PHE A 43 7.97 -6.46 1.85
C PHE A 43 7.75 -7.97 1.53
N SER A 44 8.46 -8.87 2.21
CA SER A 44 8.09 -10.30 2.19
C SER A 44 6.60 -10.48 2.53
N VAL A 45 5.98 -11.58 2.05
CA VAL A 45 4.56 -11.84 2.33
C VAL A 45 4.24 -11.86 3.82
N GLU A 46 5.19 -12.27 4.66
CA GLU A 46 5.05 -12.31 6.12
C GLU A 46 4.88 -10.92 6.74
N ILE A 47 5.68 -9.95 6.28
CA ILE A 47 5.56 -8.55 6.72
C ILE A 47 4.27 -7.95 6.14
N LEU A 48 3.94 -8.26 4.89
CA LEU A 48 2.68 -7.80 4.27
C LEU A 48 1.46 -8.28 5.08
N ARG A 49 1.42 -9.56 5.48
CA ARG A 49 0.37 -10.10 6.36
C ARG A 49 0.19 -9.28 7.63
N SER A 50 1.30 -8.93 8.27
CA SER A 50 1.30 -8.14 9.50
C SER A 50 0.80 -6.70 9.28
N VAL A 51 1.08 -6.12 8.12
CA VAL A 51 0.62 -4.78 7.74
C VAL A 51 -0.88 -4.79 7.44
N ILE A 52 -1.35 -5.73 6.62
CA ILE A 52 -2.78 -5.88 6.30
C ILE A 52 -3.59 -6.16 7.57
N GLY A 53 -3.08 -7.00 8.48
CA GLY A 53 -3.72 -7.24 9.78
C GLY A 53 -4.00 -5.95 10.56
N ARG A 54 -3.04 -5.01 10.59
CA ARG A 54 -3.24 -3.72 11.28
C ARG A 54 -4.18 -2.76 10.55
N ILE A 55 -4.18 -2.80 9.22
CA ILE A 55 -5.15 -2.03 8.43
C ILE A 55 -6.56 -2.54 8.74
N ARG A 56 -6.76 -3.86 8.79
CA ARG A 56 -8.03 -4.49 9.20
C ARG A 56 -8.43 -4.11 10.62
N GLU A 57 -7.51 -4.21 11.59
CA GLU A 57 -7.75 -3.78 12.98
C GLU A 57 -8.23 -2.32 13.04
N SER A 58 -7.53 -1.40 12.37
CA SER A 58 -7.93 0.01 12.30
C SER A 58 -9.26 0.24 11.58
N TRP A 59 -9.59 -0.61 10.60
CA TRP A 59 -10.87 -0.57 9.91
C TRP A 59 -12.01 -1.05 10.81
N TYR A 60 -11.81 -2.11 11.61
CA TYR A 60 -12.80 -2.56 12.59
C TYR A 60 -13.01 -1.56 13.74
N GLU A 61 -11.95 -0.87 14.18
CA GLU A 61 -12.07 0.20 15.17
C GLU A 61 -12.91 1.37 14.64
N LYS A 62 -12.81 1.66 13.34
CA LYS A 62 -13.58 2.71 12.68
C LYS A 62 -13.78 2.43 11.20
N THR A 63 -14.93 1.85 10.88
CA THR A 63 -15.32 1.54 9.51
C THR A 63 -15.31 2.79 8.66
N ARG A 64 -14.58 2.72 7.54
CA ARG A 64 -14.44 3.80 6.57
C ARG A 64 -14.04 3.22 5.22
N GLU A 65 -14.31 3.97 4.16
CA GLU A 65 -13.82 3.60 2.83
C GLU A 65 -12.30 3.62 2.82
N MET A 66 -11.68 2.48 2.49
CA MET A 66 -10.24 2.39 2.30
C MET A 66 -9.91 1.82 0.93
N LEU A 67 -8.91 2.41 0.28
CA LEU A 67 -8.32 1.86 -0.94
C LEU A 67 -6.86 1.52 -0.71
N LEU A 68 -6.47 0.32 -1.16
CA LEU A 68 -5.12 -0.20 -1.08
C LEU A 68 -4.59 -0.37 -2.52
N PHE A 69 -3.44 0.24 -2.79
CA PHE A 69 -2.79 0.25 -4.09
C PHE A 69 -1.47 -0.51 -4.01
N PHE A 70 -1.31 -1.54 -4.83
CA PHE A 70 -0.10 -2.37 -4.87
C PHE A 70 0.59 -2.23 -6.21
N TYR A 71 1.65 -1.42 -6.27
CA TYR A 71 2.50 -1.28 -7.45
C TYR A 71 3.59 -2.36 -7.46
N TYR A 72 3.73 -3.09 -8.58
CA TYR A 72 4.56 -4.30 -8.70
C TYR A 72 4.18 -5.43 -7.73
N PRO A 73 2.93 -5.91 -7.76
CA PRO A 73 2.53 -7.03 -6.92
C PRO A 73 3.22 -8.32 -7.39
N SER A 74 3.69 -9.13 -6.44
CA SER A 74 4.13 -10.49 -6.71
C SER A 74 2.95 -11.46 -6.70
N ASP A 75 3.08 -12.62 -7.37
CA ASP A 75 2.01 -13.62 -7.39
C ASP A 75 1.69 -14.14 -5.98
N GLU A 76 2.69 -14.14 -5.09
CA GLU A 76 2.54 -14.49 -3.68
C GLU A 76 1.70 -13.44 -2.93
N TYR A 77 1.88 -12.14 -3.21
CA TYR A 77 1.06 -11.09 -2.63
C TYR A 77 -0.38 -11.19 -3.13
N ILE A 78 -0.57 -11.38 -4.44
CA ILE A 78 -1.89 -11.53 -5.04
C ILE A 78 -2.61 -12.71 -4.40
N SER A 79 -1.96 -13.87 -4.33
CA SER A 79 -2.54 -15.07 -3.73
C SER A 79 -2.93 -14.85 -2.28
N TYR A 80 -2.13 -14.10 -1.50
CA TYR A 80 -2.48 -13.76 -0.13
C TYR A 80 -3.65 -12.76 -0.05
N LEU A 81 -3.63 -11.67 -0.81
CA LEU A 81 -4.67 -10.64 -0.76
C LEU A 81 -6.04 -11.22 -1.11
N MET A 82 -6.10 -12.16 -2.05
CA MET A 82 -7.33 -12.90 -2.41
C MET A 82 -7.86 -13.83 -1.32
N THR A 83 -7.13 -14.03 -0.22
CA THR A 83 -7.56 -14.82 0.96
C THR A 83 -8.03 -13.95 2.13
N VAL A 84 -8.02 -12.63 1.97
CA VAL A 84 -8.47 -11.69 3.00
C VAL A 84 -9.90 -11.29 2.67
N ASP A 85 -10.86 -11.81 3.44
CA ASP A 85 -12.30 -11.67 3.15
C ASP A 85 -12.76 -10.21 3.04
N GLU A 86 -12.18 -9.28 3.81
CA GLU A 86 -12.56 -7.87 3.79
C GLU A 86 -11.96 -7.09 2.62
N LEU A 87 -11.05 -7.71 1.84
CA LEU A 87 -10.42 -7.09 0.67
C LEU A 87 -11.09 -7.55 -0.60
N GLU A 88 -11.71 -6.60 -1.29
CA GLU A 88 -12.31 -6.82 -2.60
C GLU A 88 -11.40 -6.26 -3.69
N PHE A 89 -11.15 -7.05 -4.74
CA PHE A 89 -10.47 -6.55 -5.93
C PHE A 89 -11.37 -5.53 -6.64
N LEU A 90 -10.86 -4.31 -6.84
CA LEU A 90 -11.61 -3.21 -7.44
C LEU A 90 -11.19 -2.98 -8.90
N ASP A 91 -9.90 -2.82 -9.15
CA ASP A 91 -9.38 -2.47 -10.48
C ASP A 91 -7.89 -2.81 -10.66
N GLU A 92 -7.43 -2.78 -11.91
CA GLU A 92 -6.02 -2.91 -12.30
C GLU A 92 -5.62 -1.77 -13.24
N ILE A 93 -4.56 -1.05 -12.88
CA ILE A 93 -3.97 0.00 -13.70
C ILE A 93 -2.72 -0.57 -14.38
N ASP A 94 -2.75 -0.69 -15.71
CA ASP A 94 -1.59 -1.03 -16.52
C ASP A 94 -0.60 0.14 -16.51
N CYS A 95 0.67 -0.14 -16.18
CA CYS A 95 1.75 0.85 -16.12
C CYS A 95 2.92 0.46 -17.03
N GLN A 96 2.74 -0.52 -17.92
CA GLN A 96 3.79 -0.98 -18.84
C GLN A 96 4.27 0.08 -19.84
N ASP A 97 3.60 1.23 -19.91
CA ASP A 97 3.95 2.38 -20.73
C ASP A 97 4.91 3.37 -20.04
N LEU A 98 5.18 3.22 -18.73
CA LEU A 98 6.03 4.15 -17.98
C LEU A 98 7.52 4.00 -18.28
N PHE A 99 8.00 2.77 -18.54
CA PHE A 99 9.39 2.47 -18.84
C PHE A 99 9.56 1.54 -20.04
N ASP A 100 10.72 1.63 -20.68
CA ASP A 100 11.10 0.70 -21.74
C ASP A 100 11.26 -0.73 -21.18
N GLY A 101 10.74 -1.73 -21.91
CA GLY A 101 10.92 -3.15 -21.56
C GLY A 101 9.62 -3.93 -21.30
N LYS A 102 8.46 -3.27 -21.23
CA LYS A 102 7.12 -3.88 -21.09
C LYS A 102 7.09 -5.01 -20.05
N ASN A 103 7.41 -4.67 -18.80
CA ASN A 103 7.40 -5.64 -17.73
C ASN A 103 5.95 -5.95 -17.32
N PRO A 104 5.44 -7.18 -17.49
CA PRO A 104 4.03 -7.49 -17.18
C PRO A 104 3.69 -7.35 -15.68
N ARG A 105 4.67 -7.22 -14.79
CA ARG A 105 4.45 -6.92 -13.37
C ARG A 105 4.27 -5.43 -13.10
N GLU A 106 4.55 -4.59 -14.07
CA GLU A 106 4.43 -3.14 -13.96
C GLU A 106 2.97 -2.72 -14.09
N ARG A 107 2.27 -2.89 -12.98
CA ARG A 107 0.86 -2.59 -12.83
C ARG A 107 0.55 -2.28 -11.38
N ILE A 108 -0.56 -1.57 -11.17
CA ILE A 108 -1.10 -1.31 -9.84
C ILE A 108 -2.39 -2.10 -9.69
N LEU A 109 -2.45 -2.98 -8.69
CA LEU A 109 -3.73 -3.58 -8.28
C LEU A 109 -4.37 -2.70 -7.21
N VAL A 110 -5.66 -2.46 -7.37
CA VAL A 110 -6.48 -1.68 -6.45
C VAL A 110 -7.43 -2.61 -5.74
N PHE A 111 -7.37 -2.58 -4.41
CA PHE A 111 -8.31 -3.27 -3.54
C PHE A 111 -9.07 -2.26 -2.70
N GLN A 112 -10.32 -2.60 -2.38
CA GLN A 112 -11.16 -1.85 -1.46
C GLN A 112 -11.41 -2.67 -0.20
N MET A 113 -11.43 -2.01 0.95
CA MET A 113 -12.00 -2.61 2.17
C MET A 113 -13.53 -2.50 2.11
N GLY A 114 -14.22 -3.64 2.11
CA GLY A 114 -15.68 -3.75 2.03
C GLY A 114 -16.27 -4.63 3.12
N GLU A 115 -17.56 -4.44 3.41
CA GLU A 115 -18.37 -5.46 4.10
C GLU A 115 -19.04 -6.33 3.03
N GLU A 116 -19.02 -7.66 3.23
CA GLU A 116 -19.74 -8.64 2.40
C GLU A 116 -21.26 -8.40 2.39
#